data_AF-A0A2N0TS93-F1
#
_entry.id   AF-A0A2N0TS93-F1
#
_cell.length_a   1.000
_cell.length_b   1.000
_cell.length_c   1.000
_cell.angle_alpha   90.00
_cell.angle_beta   90.00
_cell.angle_gamma   90.00
#
_symmetry.space_group_name_H-M   'P 1'
#
loop_
_entity.id
_entity.type
_entity.pdbx_description
1 polymer ?
#
loop_
_entity_poly.entity_id
_entity_poly.type
_entity_poly.pdbx_seq_one_letter_code
_entity_poly.pdbx_strand_id
1 'polypeptide(L)'
;MKLIIEKYIGKEAFEEKFQKISGNKEFEEVFTFFLVNFLTELEEDNAIEEDDTPATLLDIPNDYIDCYIENRKNGFSKVWSKTQAELKIMRDLNNTVIRCYEEVASSDKHEALKDLQVFCKLKNGDKRYTDFLIDYVINNGYSERPVEEIAADFSRTYRKQLEKGKSEIYADKYASLIAEDYYHEIYCEDYAFIYDQALTKGKSEEYAKRYAEKYASELVDVKRRAGIADDEESLEFAKAKAKAYINGWEYATTNSIQEKSGFIDCYSNCYLNTFFSDNINEWSSIEQCEEIVLRKTLEKFESAC
;
A
#
# COMPACT_ATOMS: atom_id res chain seq x y z
N MET A 1 43.67 12.35 -15.55
CA MET A 1 43.46 11.94 -14.15
C MET A 1 43.28 13.19 -13.30
N LYS A 2 42.32 13.21 -12.38
CA LYS A 2 42.02 14.38 -11.53
C LYS A 2 43.05 14.47 -10.41
N LEU A 3 43.36 15.69 -9.95
CA LEU A 3 44.41 15.95 -8.95
C LEU A 3 44.17 15.20 -7.63
N ILE A 4 42.93 15.15 -7.16
CA ILE A 4 42.59 14.47 -5.89
C ILE A 4 42.76 12.95 -5.96
N ILE A 5 42.46 12.34 -7.11
CA ILE A 5 42.69 10.90 -7.35
C ILE A 5 44.20 10.62 -7.36
N GLU A 6 44.98 11.44 -8.06
CA GLU A 6 46.44 11.25 -8.10
C GLU A 6 47.08 11.43 -6.71
N LYS A 7 46.54 12.35 -5.90
CA LYS A 7 47.02 12.62 -4.53
C LYS A 7 46.83 11.43 -3.60
N TYR A 8 45.66 10.78 -3.62
CA TYR A 8 45.27 9.79 -2.61
C TYR A 8 45.26 8.33 -3.10
N ILE A 9 45.00 8.10 -4.39
CA ILE A 9 44.92 6.75 -4.97
C ILE A 9 46.18 6.45 -5.77
N GLY A 10 46.67 7.43 -6.53
CA GLY A 10 47.79 7.27 -7.45
C GLY A 10 47.43 6.52 -8.73
N LYS A 11 48.24 6.74 -9.76
CA LYS A 11 48.01 6.23 -11.12
C LYS A 11 47.82 4.72 -11.21
N GLU A 12 48.72 3.94 -10.60
CA GLU A 12 48.76 2.48 -10.76
C GLU A 12 47.53 1.80 -10.14
N ALA A 13 47.18 2.16 -8.90
CA ALA A 13 46.00 1.62 -8.23
C ALA A 13 44.69 2.04 -8.91
N PHE A 14 44.63 3.28 -9.42
CA PHE A 14 43.50 3.73 -10.21
C PHE A 14 43.36 2.92 -11.50
N GLU A 15 44.45 2.75 -12.28
CA GLU A 15 44.43 2.00 -13.54
C GLU A 15 44.05 0.54 -13.34
N GLU A 16 44.54 -0.13 -12.29
CA GLU A 16 44.19 -1.52 -11.96
C GLU A 16 42.67 -1.68 -11.79
N LYS A 17 42.02 -0.78 -11.05
CA LYS A 17 40.55 -0.83 -10.87
C LYS A 17 39.79 -0.37 -12.11
N PHE A 18 40.32 0.63 -12.81
CA PHE A 18 39.70 1.16 -14.02
C PHE A 18 39.59 0.12 -15.13
N GLN A 19 40.47 -0.89 -15.16
CA GLN A 19 40.36 -2.00 -16.12
C GLN A 19 38.99 -2.68 -16.12
N LYS A 20 38.33 -2.81 -14.95
CA LYS A 20 37.02 -3.46 -14.80
C LYS A 20 35.89 -2.72 -15.53
N ILE A 21 36.03 -1.40 -15.65
CA ILE A 21 35.03 -0.52 -16.27
C ILE A 21 35.47 0.04 -17.62
N SER A 22 36.73 -0.17 -17.97
CA SER A 22 37.34 0.32 -19.20
C SER A 22 36.59 -0.17 -20.45
N GLY A 23 36.37 0.74 -21.39
CA GLY A 23 35.64 0.48 -22.63
C GLY A 23 34.13 0.75 -22.52
N ASN A 24 33.62 1.11 -21.33
CA ASN A 24 32.28 1.65 -21.17
C ASN A 24 32.33 3.07 -20.61
N LYS A 25 32.20 4.06 -21.50
CA LYS A 25 32.28 5.49 -21.17
C LYS A 25 31.31 5.91 -20.05
N GLU A 26 30.12 5.32 -19.97
CA GLU A 26 29.17 5.62 -18.91
C GLU A 26 29.68 5.17 -17.54
N PHE A 27 30.24 3.96 -17.45
CA PHE A 27 30.76 3.42 -16.19
C PHE A 27 32.01 4.17 -15.74
N GLU A 28 32.88 4.50 -16.70
CA GLU A 28 34.05 5.34 -16.48
C GLU A 28 33.69 6.72 -15.91
N GLU A 29 32.70 7.39 -16.49
CA GLU A 29 32.23 8.69 -16.05
C GLU A 29 31.58 8.62 -14.65
N VAL A 30 30.72 7.64 -14.41
CA VAL A 30 30.02 7.47 -13.13
C VAL A 30 31.00 7.16 -12.00
N PHE A 31 31.92 6.22 -12.21
CA PHE A 31 32.93 5.86 -11.20
C PHE A 31 33.85 7.04 -10.89
N THR A 32 34.37 7.71 -11.93
CA THR A 32 35.29 8.83 -11.75
C THR A 32 34.59 9.98 -11.02
N PHE A 33 33.34 10.28 -11.36
CA PHE A 33 32.56 11.32 -10.70
C PHE A 33 32.34 11.00 -9.21
N PHE A 34 31.89 9.77 -8.92
CA PHE A 34 31.65 9.34 -7.54
C PHE A 34 32.95 9.36 -6.70
N LEU A 35 34.03 8.78 -7.22
CA LEU A 35 35.33 8.74 -6.54
C LEU A 35 35.87 10.15 -6.23
N VAL A 36 35.75 11.08 -7.17
CA VAL A 36 36.19 12.47 -6.94
C VAL A 36 35.39 13.10 -5.80
N ASN A 37 34.06 13.02 -5.83
CA ASN A 37 33.23 13.63 -4.79
C ASN A 37 33.48 12.98 -3.42
N PHE A 38 33.55 11.65 -3.38
CA PHE A 38 33.84 10.90 -2.16
C PHE A 38 35.18 11.32 -1.53
N LEU A 39 36.26 11.39 -2.32
CA LEU A 39 37.56 11.84 -1.81
C LEU A 39 37.56 13.32 -1.39
N THR A 40 36.79 14.17 -2.09
CA THR A 40 36.65 15.59 -1.73
C THR A 40 35.94 15.74 -0.39
N GLU A 41 34.83 15.03 -0.18
CA GLU A 41 34.11 15.03 1.10
C GLU A 41 35.01 14.56 2.25
N LEU A 42 35.73 13.45 2.07
CA LEU A 42 36.67 12.97 3.09
C LEU A 42 37.80 13.96 3.39
N GLU A 43 38.34 14.63 2.36
CA GLU A 43 39.37 15.66 2.54
C GLU A 43 38.84 16.89 3.27
N GLU A 44 37.65 17.37 2.91
CA GLU A 44 37.00 18.53 3.54
C GLU A 44 36.64 18.27 5.00
N ASP A 45 36.24 17.05 5.33
CA ASP A 45 35.91 16.61 6.69
C ASP A 45 37.14 16.21 7.53
N ASN A 46 38.35 16.26 6.97
CA ASN A 46 39.59 15.71 7.57
C ASN A 46 39.43 14.24 8.03
N ALA A 47 38.72 13.44 7.24
CA ALA A 47 38.40 12.05 7.51
C ALA A 47 39.36 11.05 6.84
N ILE A 48 40.42 11.52 6.18
CA ILE A 48 41.49 10.70 5.61
C ILE A 48 42.60 10.56 6.66
N GLU A 49 42.88 9.34 7.11
CA GLU A 49 43.88 9.03 8.13
C GLU A 49 45.28 8.79 7.52
N GLU A 50 46.35 8.86 8.32
CA GLU A 50 47.72 8.68 7.83
C GLU A 50 48.01 7.26 7.32
N ASP A 51 47.27 6.26 7.81
CA ASP A 51 47.36 4.86 7.40
C ASP A 51 46.35 4.46 6.32
N ASP A 52 45.53 5.39 5.84
CA ASP A 52 44.67 5.14 4.69
C ASP A 52 45.50 4.81 3.45
N THR A 53 45.12 3.73 2.80
CA THR A 53 45.78 3.24 1.59
C THR A 53 44.86 3.46 0.39
N PRO A 54 45.40 3.46 -0.84
CA PRO A 54 44.56 3.44 -2.04
C PRO A 54 43.52 2.32 -2.01
N ALA A 55 43.84 1.17 -1.41
CA ALA A 55 42.89 0.06 -1.29
C ALA A 55 41.69 0.42 -0.39
N THR A 56 41.94 0.93 0.82
CA THR A 56 40.86 1.30 1.77
C THR A 56 39.99 2.42 1.22
N LEU A 57 40.60 3.44 0.62
CA LEU A 57 39.88 4.58 0.01
C LEU A 57 39.07 4.19 -1.24
N LEU A 58 39.36 3.04 -1.86
CA LEU A 58 38.61 2.54 -3.01
C LEU A 58 37.49 1.57 -2.63
N ASP A 59 37.39 1.10 -1.39
CA ASP A 59 36.41 0.08 -1.00
C ASP A 59 34.96 0.55 -1.26
N ILE A 60 34.58 1.73 -0.76
CA ILE A 60 33.24 2.30 -0.96
C ILE A 60 32.97 2.61 -2.46
N PRO A 61 33.85 3.31 -3.20
CA PRO A 61 33.69 3.51 -4.64
C PRO A 61 33.57 2.21 -5.45
N ASN A 62 34.27 1.14 -5.06
CA ASN A 62 34.17 -0.16 -5.71
C ASN A 62 32.79 -0.82 -5.46
N ASP A 63 32.31 -0.81 -4.23
CA ASP A 63 30.98 -1.34 -3.90
C ASP A 63 29.86 -0.56 -4.60
N TYR A 64 30.03 0.76 -4.73
CA TYR A 64 29.13 1.63 -5.47
C TYR A 64 29.06 1.24 -6.95
N ILE A 65 30.21 1.19 -7.64
CA ILE A 65 30.23 0.94 -9.08
C ILE A 65 29.82 -0.49 -9.43
N ASP A 66 30.11 -1.46 -8.56
CA ASP A 66 29.65 -2.84 -8.73
C ASP A 66 28.13 -2.93 -8.66
N CYS A 67 27.51 -2.26 -7.68
CA CYS A 67 26.04 -2.16 -7.58
C CYS A 67 25.45 -1.46 -8.82
N TYR A 68 26.04 -0.35 -9.25
CA TYR A 68 25.60 0.39 -10.42
C TYR A 68 25.61 -0.48 -11.68
N ILE A 69 26.73 -1.15 -11.96
CA ILE A 69 26.91 -2.00 -13.13
C ILE A 69 25.92 -3.16 -13.14
N GLU A 70 25.69 -3.79 -11.98
CA GLU A 70 24.72 -4.87 -11.84
C GLU A 70 23.31 -4.40 -12.20
N ASN A 71 22.87 -3.27 -11.64
CA ASN A 71 21.54 -2.71 -11.94
C ASN A 71 21.39 -2.35 -13.42
N ARG A 72 22.41 -1.75 -14.03
CA ARG A 72 22.41 -1.44 -15.47
C ARG A 72 22.33 -2.69 -16.33
N LYS A 73 23.03 -3.78 -15.97
CA LYS A 73 22.96 -5.07 -16.66
C LYS A 73 21.58 -5.72 -16.52
N ASN A 74 20.91 -5.51 -15.39
CA ASN A 74 19.55 -5.99 -15.14
C ASN A 74 18.48 -5.17 -15.88
N GLY A 75 18.85 -4.05 -16.49
CA GLY A 75 17.98 -3.24 -17.35
C GLY A 75 17.35 -2.02 -16.67
N PHE A 76 17.71 -1.73 -15.41
CA PHE A 76 17.26 -0.52 -14.71
C PHE A 76 17.86 0.74 -15.32
N SER A 77 17.15 1.87 -15.26
CA SER A 77 17.61 3.17 -15.72
C SER A 77 18.89 3.65 -15.01
N LYS A 78 19.49 4.72 -15.54
CA LYS A 78 20.69 5.32 -14.93
C LYS A 78 20.38 5.90 -13.55
N VAL A 79 19.26 6.59 -13.42
CA VAL A 79 18.87 7.26 -12.16
C VAL A 79 18.61 6.19 -11.11
N TRP A 80 17.78 5.18 -11.40
CA TRP A 80 17.55 4.05 -10.50
C TRP A 80 18.86 3.39 -10.05
N SER A 81 19.75 3.09 -11.00
CA SER A 81 21.01 2.40 -10.72
C SER A 81 21.94 3.22 -9.82
N LYS A 82 21.94 4.55 -9.96
CA LYS A 82 22.70 5.44 -9.06
C LYS A 82 22.08 5.47 -7.68
N THR A 83 20.78 5.77 -7.59
CA THR A 83 20.05 5.86 -6.32
C THR A 83 20.20 4.58 -5.52
N GLN A 84 20.02 3.41 -6.13
CA GLN A 84 20.16 2.13 -5.44
C GLN A 84 21.60 1.88 -4.94
N ALA A 85 22.62 2.31 -5.70
CA ALA A 85 24.01 2.21 -5.27
C ALA A 85 24.29 3.12 -4.07
N GLU A 86 23.80 4.36 -4.08
CA GLU A 86 23.94 5.34 -2.99
C GLU A 86 23.28 4.82 -1.71
N LEU A 87 22.04 4.33 -1.80
CA LEU A 87 21.30 3.75 -0.68
C LEU A 87 22.03 2.56 -0.05
N LYS A 88 22.60 1.68 -0.88
CA LYS A 88 23.39 0.54 -0.42
C LYS A 88 24.60 0.98 0.40
N ILE A 89 25.35 1.99 -0.06
CA ILE A 89 26.52 2.52 0.64
C ILE A 89 26.13 3.17 1.96
N MET A 90 25.05 3.95 1.97
CA MET A 90 24.52 4.59 3.19
C MET A 90 23.91 3.57 4.17
N ARG A 91 23.81 2.29 3.78
CA ARG A 91 23.10 1.22 4.52
C ARG A 91 21.63 1.58 4.81
N ASP A 92 21.06 2.44 3.98
CA ASP A 92 19.68 2.87 4.06
C ASP A 92 18.83 2.01 3.12
N LEU A 93 18.53 0.81 3.60
CA LEU A 93 17.78 -0.20 2.86
C LEU A 93 16.26 -0.06 3.04
N ASN A 94 15.83 0.93 3.82
CA ASN A 94 14.41 1.16 4.03
C ASN A 94 13.80 1.79 2.78
N ASN A 95 12.69 1.22 2.30
CA ASN A 95 11.94 1.75 1.18
C ASN A 95 12.77 1.96 -0.10
N THR A 96 13.83 1.16 -0.31
CA THR A 96 14.74 1.33 -1.46
C THR A 96 14.00 1.38 -2.80
N VAL A 97 13.01 0.50 -3.02
CA VAL A 97 12.21 0.45 -4.25
C VAL A 97 11.41 1.75 -4.44
N ILE A 98 10.77 2.23 -3.38
CA ILE A 98 9.97 3.47 -3.41
C ILE A 98 10.88 4.66 -3.70
N ARG A 99 12.01 4.78 -3.01
CA ARG A 99 12.96 5.88 -3.20
C ARG A 99 13.58 5.90 -4.60
N CYS A 100 13.94 4.72 -5.13
CA CYS A 100 14.42 4.63 -6.51
C CYS A 100 13.33 5.03 -7.51
N TYR A 101 12.08 4.60 -7.28
CA TYR A 101 10.95 5.02 -8.11
C TYR A 101 10.73 6.54 -8.05
N GLU A 102 10.68 7.14 -6.86
CA GLU A 102 10.47 8.58 -6.68
C GLU A 102 11.54 9.40 -7.39
N GLU A 103 12.80 8.98 -7.30
CA GLU A 103 13.91 9.71 -7.91
C GLU A 103 13.86 9.66 -9.44
N VAL A 104 13.53 8.51 -10.04
CA VAL A 104 13.30 8.41 -11.49
C VAL A 104 12.04 9.19 -11.89
N ALA A 105 10.94 9.04 -11.14
CA ALA A 105 9.64 9.64 -11.44
C ALA A 105 9.63 11.17 -11.34
N SER A 106 10.57 11.74 -10.58
CA SER A 106 10.81 13.19 -10.53
C SER A 106 11.15 13.78 -11.91
N SER A 107 11.77 12.95 -12.76
CA SER A 107 12.27 13.34 -14.09
C SER A 107 11.47 12.69 -15.23
N ASP A 108 11.19 11.39 -15.14
CA ASP A 108 10.44 10.63 -16.14
C ASP A 108 9.62 9.51 -15.48
N LYS A 109 8.32 9.76 -15.32
CA LYS A 109 7.37 8.77 -14.77
C LYS A 109 7.27 7.49 -15.61
N HIS A 110 7.41 7.58 -16.93
CA HIS A 110 7.29 6.42 -17.79
C HIS A 110 8.54 5.53 -17.70
N GLU A 111 9.73 6.12 -17.54
CA GLU A 111 10.93 5.36 -17.21
C GLU A 111 10.83 4.72 -15.82
N ALA A 112 10.32 5.43 -14.82
CA ALA A 112 10.12 4.89 -13.47
C ALA A 112 9.20 3.65 -13.45
N LEU A 113 8.12 3.67 -14.25
CA LEU A 113 7.22 2.52 -14.40
C LEU A 113 7.91 1.33 -15.09
N LYS A 114 8.80 1.57 -16.06
CA LYS A 114 9.60 0.49 -16.67
C LYS A 114 10.56 -0.12 -15.68
N ASP A 115 11.20 0.68 -14.84
CA ASP A 115 12.10 0.19 -13.81
C ASP A 115 11.36 -0.67 -12.77
N LEU A 116 10.15 -0.27 -12.35
CA LEU A 116 9.31 -1.12 -11.51
C LEU A 116 8.95 -2.45 -12.19
N GLN A 117 8.68 -2.46 -13.50
CA GLN A 117 8.46 -3.70 -14.24
C GLN A 117 9.71 -4.59 -14.29
N VAL A 118 10.90 -4.00 -14.46
CA VAL A 118 12.18 -4.71 -14.37
C VAL A 118 12.35 -5.34 -12.99
N PHE A 119 12.09 -4.57 -11.92
CA PHE A 119 12.14 -5.05 -10.54
C PHE A 119 11.21 -6.25 -10.33
N CYS A 120 9.93 -6.12 -10.70
CA CYS A 120 8.95 -7.20 -10.56
C CYS A 120 9.37 -8.46 -11.33
N LYS A 121 9.91 -8.31 -12.54
CA LYS A 121 10.41 -9.43 -13.34
C LYS A 121 11.57 -10.16 -12.66
N LEU A 122 12.53 -9.42 -12.09
CA LEU A 122 13.67 -10.02 -11.37
C LEU A 122 13.23 -10.79 -10.12
N LYS A 123 12.11 -10.39 -9.50
CA LYS A 123 11.49 -11.09 -8.37
C LYS A 123 10.61 -12.28 -8.80
N ASN A 124 10.55 -12.61 -10.09
CA ASN A 124 9.62 -13.58 -10.66
C ASN A 124 8.14 -13.30 -10.31
N GLY A 125 7.79 -12.01 -10.21
CA GLY A 125 6.45 -11.56 -9.92
C GLY A 125 5.48 -11.96 -11.02
N ASP A 126 4.35 -12.56 -10.63
CA ASP A 126 3.22 -12.74 -11.53
C ASP A 126 2.51 -11.40 -11.80
N LYS A 127 1.47 -11.43 -12.64
CA LYS A 127 0.71 -10.23 -12.97
C LYS A 127 0.11 -9.56 -11.73
N ARG A 128 -0.44 -10.34 -10.79
CA ARG A 128 -1.12 -9.79 -9.59
C ARG A 128 -0.13 -9.18 -8.61
N TYR A 129 1.02 -9.82 -8.41
CA TYR A 129 2.16 -9.25 -7.69
C TYR A 129 2.59 -7.92 -8.32
N THR A 130 2.76 -7.91 -9.63
CA THR A 130 3.27 -6.74 -10.37
C THR A 130 2.29 -5.57 -10.29
N ASP A 131 1.01 -5.82 -10.58
CA ASP A 131 -0.04 -4.80 -10.55
C ASP A 131 -0.15 -4.19 -9.13
N PHE A 132 -0.16 -5.03 -8.09
CA PHE A 132 -0.23 -4.56 -6.70
C PHE A 132 1.01 -3.78 -6.29
N LEU A 133 2.22 -4.27 -6.57
CA LEU A 133 3.46 -3.59 -6.20
C LEU A 133 3.53 -2.20 -6.83
N ILE A 134 3.21 -2.11 -8.12
CA ILE A 134 3.21 -0.84 -8.85
C ILE A 134 2.19 0.13 -8.24
N ASP A 135 0.95 -0.32 -8.01
CA ASP A 135 -0.07 0.53 -7.39
C ASP A 135 0.36 1.00 -5.99
N TYR A 136 0.91 0.07 -5.19
CA TYR A 136 1.39 0.38 -3.86
C TYR A 136 2.48 1.45 -3.88
N VAL A 137 3.53 1.28 -4.71
CA VAL A 137 4.64 2.24 -4.81
C VAL A 137 4.18 3.61 -5.32
N ILE A 138 3.22 3.66 -6.24
CA ILE A 138 2.70 4.93 -6.79
C ILE A 138 1.86 5.68 -5.76
N ASN A 139 1.03 4.97 -5.02
CA ASN A 139 0.02 5.57 -4.14
C ASN A 139 0.49 5.70 -2.69
N ASN A 140 1.55 4.99 -2.29
CA ASN A 140 2.10 5.00 -0.95
C ASN A 140 3.58 5.44 -1.00
N GLY A 141 3.88 6.59 -0.42
CA GLY A 141 5.25 7.14 -0.38
C GLY A 141 6.14 6.54 0.72
N TYR A 142 5.61 5.63 1.54
CA TYR A 142 6.35 4.99 2.62
C TYR A 142 5.72 3.67 3.00
N SER A 143 6.56 2.72 3.40
CA SER A 143 6.15 1.49 4.05
C SER A 143 7.06 1.14 5.22
N GLU A 144 6.48 0.55 6.27
CA GLU A 144 7.23 -0.01 7.39
C GLU A 144 7.87 -1.35 7.04
N ARG A 145 7.36 -2.03 6.01
CA ARG A 145 7.86 -3.32 5.52
C ARG A 145 8.36 -3.18 4.08
N PRO A 146 9.32 -4.01 3.63
CA PRO A 146 9.73 -4.01 2.23
C PRO A 146 8.53 -4.24 1.31
N VAL A 147 8.33 -3.37 0.32
CA VAL A 147 7.15 -3.42 -0.56
C VAL A 147 7.06 -4.74 -1.34
N GLU A 148 8.20 -5.36 -1.65
CA GLU A 148 8.22 -6.68 -2.28
C GLU A 148 7.63 -7.79 -1.40
N GLU A 149 7.74 -7.68 -0.08
CA GLU A 149 7.16 -8.66 0.86
C GLU A 149 5.65 -8.47 0.94
N ILE A 150 5.19 -7.22 1.02
CA ILE A 150 3.77 -6.87 1.02
C ILE A 150 3.11 -7.38 -0.26
N ALA A 151 3.73 -7.13 -1.43
CA ALA A 151 3.22 -7.61 -2.71
C ALA A 151 3.22 -9.15 -2.82
N ALA A 152 4.22 -9.82 -2.22
CA ALA A 152 4.26 -11.29 -2.18
C ALA A 152 3.15 -11.87 -1.30
N ASP A 153 2.92 -11.26 -0.13
CA ASP A 153 1.85 -11.64 0.79
C ASP A 153 0.47 -11.41 0.17
N PHE A 154 0.28 -10.29 -0.53
CA PHE A 154 -0.91 -10.01 -1.33
C PHE A 154 -1.14 -11.11 -2.36
N SER A 155 -0.18 -11.36 -3.27
CA SER A 155 -0.34 -12.35 -4.35
C SER A 155 -0.61 -13.76 -3.81
N ARG A 156 0.07 -14.16 -2.74
CA ARG A 156 -0.15 -15.46 -2.07
C ARG A 156 -1.55 -15.55 -1.48
N THR A 157 -1.99 -14.51 -0.77
CA THR A 157 -3.31 -14.48 -0.11
C THR A 157 -4.43 -14.46 -1.14
N TYR A 158 -4.29 -13.65 -2.20
CA TYR A 158 -5.22 -13.58 -3.31
C TYR A 158 -5.45 -14.97 -3.93
N ARG A 159 -4.38 -15.68 -4.30
CA ARG A 159 -4.48 -17.03 -4.89
C ARG A 159 -5.15 -18.02 -3.94
N LYS A 160 -4.79 -17.99 -2.65
CA LYS A 160 -5.40 -18.84 -1.63
C LYS A 160 -6.92 -18.62 -1.50
N GLN A 161 -7.40 -17.38 -1.64
CA GLN A 161 -8.84 -17.11 -1.60
C GLN A 161 -9.56 -17.60 -2.86
N LEU A 162 -8.95 -17.47 -4.03
CA LEU A 162 -9.49 -18.05 -5.26
C LEU A 162 -9.57 -19.59 -5.19
N GLU A 163 -8.55 -20.25 -4.64
CA GLU A 163 -8.55 -21.71 -4.41
C GLU A 163 -9.67 -22.16 -3.46
N LYS A 164 -10.07 -21.29 -2.53
CA LYS A 164 -11.24 -21.50 -1.65
C LYS A 164 -12.59 -21.22 -2.34
N GLY A 165 -12.60 -20.90 -3.63
CA GLY A 165 -13.80 -20.61 -4.41
C GLY A 165 -14.38 -19.22 -4.19
N LYS A 166 -13.59 -18.26 -3.68
CA LYS A 166 -14.02 -16.86 -3.57
C LYS A 166 -13.94 -16.16 -4.93
N SER A 167 -14.71 -15.09 -5.09
CA SER A 167 -14.66 -14.25 -6.29
C SER A 167 -13.34 -13.48 -6.38
N GLU A 168 -13.00 -12.98 -7.56
CA GLU A 168 -11.84 -12.10 -7.73
C GLU A 168 -11.96 -10.81 -6.91
N ILE A 169 -13.17 -10.25 -6.79
CA ILE A 169 -13.44 -9.02 -6.03
C ILE A 169 -13.17 -9.25 -4.54
N TYR A 170 -13.69 -10.35 -4.00
CA TYR A 170 -13.43 -10.74 -2.61
C TYR A 170 -11.94 -10.97 -2.38
N ALA A 171 -11.30 -11.79 -3.24
CA ALA A 171 -9.91 -12.17 -3.08
C ALA A 171 -8.98 -10.96 -3.12
N ASP A 172 -9.23 -10.01 -4.02
CA ASP A 172 -8.49 -8.76 -4.14
C ASP A 172 -8.59 -7.92 -2.87
N LYS A 173 -9.81 -7.58 -2.43
CA LYS A 173 -10.00 -6.76 -1.23
C LYS A 173 -9.51 -7.41 0.05
N TYR A 174 -9.77 -8.71 0.22
CA TYR A 174 -9.27 -9.44 1.37
C TYR A 174 -7.74 -9.45 1.38
N ALA A 175 -7.09 -9.72 0.25
CA ALA A 175 -5.64 -9.77 0.17
C ALA A 175 -5.00 -8.40 0.44
N SER A 176 -5.58 -7.30 -0.06
CA SER A 176 -5.07 -5.95 0.21
C SER A 176 -5.12 -5.61 1.70
N LEU A 177 -6.26 -5.86 2.36
CA LEU A 177 -6.42 -5.59 3.78
C LEU A 177 -5.50 -6.43 4.66
N ILE A 178 -5.27 -7.69 4.29
CA ILE A 178 -4.31 -8.56 4.98
C ILE A 178 -2.86 -8.11 4.75
N ALA A 179 -2.52 -7.65 3.54
CA ALA A 179 -1.17 -7.20 3.23
C ALA A 179 -0.79 -5.92 3.99
N GLU A 180 -1.76 -5.05 4.26
CA GLU A 180 -1.58 -3.84 5.09
C GLU A 180 -1.34 -4.15 6.58
N ASP A 181 -1.72 -5.35 7.05
CA ASP A 181 -1.50 -5.84 8.43
C ASP A 181 -2.02 -4.92 9.56
N TYR A 182 -2.97 -4.02 9.23
CA TYR A 182 -3.58 -3.10 10.19
C TYR A 182 -4.86 -3.65 10.83
N TYR A 183 -5.59 -4.48 10.09
CA TYR A 183 -6.91 -4.97 10.48
C TYR A 183 -6.87 -6.43 10.95
N HIS A 184 -7.69 -6.74 11.95
CA HIS A 184 -7.88 -8.12 12.39
C HIS A 184 -8.53 -8.96 11.27
N GLU A 185 -8.15 -10.23 11.14
CA GLU A 185 -8.62 -11.12 10.05
C GLU A 185 -10.16 -11.13 9.88
N ILE A 186 -10.91 -11.20 10.99
CA ILE A 186 -12.38 -11.10 11.00
C ILE A 186 -12.90 -9.85 10.28
N TYR A 187 -12.26 -8.69 10.52
CA TYR A 187 -12.64 -7.45 9.84
C TYR A 187 -12.40 -7.59 8.33
N CYS A 188 -11.23 -8.11 7.92
CA CYS A 188 -10.88 -8.29 6.51
C CYS A 188 -11.87 -9.23 5.80
N GLU A 189 -12.27 -10.33 6.45
CA GLU A 189 -13.25 -11.27 5.90
C GLU A 189 -14.62 -10.62 5.70
N ASP A 190 -15.17 -9.96 6.73
CA ASP A 190 -16.48 -9.34 6.67
C ASP A 190 -16.51 -8.16 5.69
N TYR A 191 -15.44 -7.37 5.64
CA TYR A 191 -15.29 -6.28 4.69
C TYR A 191 -15.34 -6.80 3.26
N ALA A 192 -14.45 -7.73 2.92
CA ALA A 192 -14.34 -8.25 1.56
C ALA A 192 -15.65 -8.93 1.12
N PHE A 193 -16.34 -9.61 2.04
CA PHE A 193 -17.62 -10.26 1.79
C PHE A 193 -18.73 -9.27 1.41
N ILE A 194 -18.92 -8.22 2.22
CA ILE A 194 -19.97 -7.22 1.97
C ILE A 194 -19.65 -6.38 0.74
N TYR A 195 -18.39 -6.02 0.56
CA TYR A 195 -17.93 -5.27 -0.59
C TYR A 195 -18.22 -6.04 -1.90
N ASP A 196 -17.82 -7.32 -1.96
CA ASP A 196 -18.09 -8.20 -3.11
C ASP A 196 -19.59 -8.36 -3.39
N GLN A 197 -20.39 -8.61 -2.36
CA GLN A 197 -21.83 -8.72 -2.52
C GLN A 197 -22.48 -7.43 -3.06
N ALA A 198 -22.06 -6.27 -2.57
CA ALA A 198 -22.63 -5.00 -2.98
C ALA A 198 -22.36 -4.73 -4.46
N LEU A 199 -21.12 -4.94 -4.91
CA LEU A 199 -20.75 -4.78 -6.32
C LEU A 199 -21.43 -5.81 -7.22
N THR A 200 -21.52 -7.07 -6.78
CA THR A 200 -22.25 -8.12 -7.51
C THR A 200 -23.74 -7.79 -7.69
N LYS A 201 -24.33 -7.03 -6.76
CA LYS A 201 -25.71 -6.50 -6.84
C LYS A 201 -25.84 -5.21 -7.66
N GLY A 202 -24.77 -4.76 -8.32
CA GLY A 202 -24.76 -3.56 -9.16
C GLY A 202 -24.77 -2.25 -8.37
N LYS A 203 -24.40 -2.27 -7.09
CA LYS A 203 -24.20 -1.05 -6.30
C LYS A 203 -22.90 -0.36 -6.71
N SER A 204 -22.80 0.93 -6.42
CA SER A 204 -21.60 1.71 -6.69
C SER A 204 -20.44 1.34 -5.77
N GLU A 205 -19.23 1.66 -6.20
CA GLU A 205 -18.00 1.53 -5.40
C GLU A 205 -18.09 2.25 -4.05
N GLU A 206 -18.61 3.48 -4.04
CA GLU A 206 -18.78 4.24 -2.80
C GLU A 206 -19.75 3.57 -1.84
N TYR A 207 -20.87 3.03 -2.36
CA TYR A 207 -21.83 2.27 -1.55
C TYR A 207 -21.16 1.02 -0.96
N ALA A 208 -20.46 0.24 -1.78
CA ALA A 208 -19.81 -1.00 -1.37
C ALA A 208 -18.78 -0.74 -0.27
N LYS A 209 -17.93 0.27 -0.44
CA LYS A 209 -16.93 0.69 0.55
C LYS A 209 -17.57 1.08 1.88
N ARG A 210 -18.54 2.01 1.87
CA ARG A 210 -19.20 2.48 3.10
C ARG A 210 -19.91 1.35 3.84
N TYR A 211 -20.57 0.45 3.10
CA TYR A 211 -21.27 -0.66 3.73
C TYR A 211 -20.30 -1.66 4.35
N ALA A 212 -19.25 -2.02 3.61
CA ALA A 212 -18.22 -2.95 4.09
C ALA A 212 -17.49 -2.43 5.33
N GLU A 213 -17.08 -1.15 5.33
CA GLU A 213 -16.45 -0.49 6.48
C GLU A 213 -17.33 -0.57 7.73
N LYS A 214 -18.60 -0.15 7.59
CA LYS A 214 -19.52 -0.14 8.72
C LYS A 214 -19.81 -1.56 9.20
N TYR A 215 -20.10 -2.48 8.29
CA TYR A 215 -20.41 -3.87 8.64
C TYR A 215 -19.26 -4.56 9.35
N ALA A 216 -18.05 -4.51 8.79
CA ALA A 216 -16.88 -5.12 9.41
C ALA A 216 -16.55 -4.50 10.77
N SER A 217 -16.71 -3.18 10.93
CA SER A 217 -16.45 -2.50 12.21
C SER A 217 -17.44 -2.89 13.31
N GLU A 218 -18.72 -3.09 13.00
CA GLU A 218 -19.73 -3.50 13.99
C GLU A 218 -19.55 -4.98 14.40
N LEU A 219 -19.10 -5.83 13.47
CA LEU A 219 -19.02 -7.27 13.71
C LEU A 219 -17.70 -7.73 14.34
N VAL A 220 -16.57 -7.06 14.06
CA VAL A 220 -15.25 -7.49 14.54
C VAL A 220 -15.20 -7.59 16.07
N ASP A 221 -15.78 -6.62 16.77
CA ASP A 221 -15.79 -6.57 18.23
C ASP A 221 -16.66 -7.67 18.84
N VAL A 222 -17.84 -7.91 18.25
CA VAL A 222 -18.78 -8.94 18.72
C VAL A 222 -18.15 -10.33 18.53
N LYS A 223 -17.64 -10.61 17.33
CA LYS A 223 -17.02 -11.91 16.99
C LYS A 223 -15.71 -12.19 17.71
N ARG A 224 -15.02 -11.16 18.24
CA ARG A 224 -13.80 -11.35 19.03
C ARG A 224 -14.10 -11.63 20.50
N ARG A 225 -15.17 -11.05 21.05
CA ARG A 225 -15.57 -11.22 22.46
C ARG A 225 -16.33 -12.52 22.67
N ALA A 226 -17.26 -12.83 21.78
CA ALA A 226 -17.95 -14.10 21.76
C ALA A 226 -17.14 -15.06 20.88
N GLY A 227 -16.78 -16.25 21.38
CA GLY A 227 -16.49 -17.34 20.46
C GLY A 227 -17.68 -17.42 19.49
N ILE A 228 -17.42 -17.51 18.18
CA ILE A 228 -18.32 -17.21 17.04
C ILE A 228 -19.79 -17.74 17.17
N ALA A 229 -20.06 -18.67 18.09
CA ALA A 229 -21.35 -19.32 18.32
C ALA A 229 -22.21 -18.80 19.51
N ASP A 230 -21.67 -18.05 20.48
CA ASP A 230 -22.35 -17.88 21.78
C ASP A 230 -23.24 -16.62 21.93
N ASP A 231 -23.31 -15.74 20.92
CA ASP A 231 -24.06 -14.47 21.02
C ASP A 231 -24.72 -14.06 19.69
N GLU A 232 -25.70 -14.87 19.26
CA GLU A 232 -26.45 -14.67 18.01
C GLU A 232 -27.23 -13.34 18.00
N GLU A 233 -27.75 -12.92 19.15
CA GLU A 233 -28.49 -11.66 19.29
C GLU A 233 -27.59 -10.44 19.07
N SER A 234 -26.39 -10.40 19.69
CA SER A 234 -25.45 -9.31 19.43
C SER A 234 -24.94 -9.30 17.99
N LEU A 235 -24.78 -10.46 17.36
CA LEU A 235 -24.41 -10.54 15.95
C LEU A 235 -25.52 -10.01 15.05
N GLU A 236 -26.78 -10.34 15.32
CA GLU A 236 -27.93 -9.82 14.59
C GLU A 236 -28.06 -8.30 14.76
N PHE A 237 -27.89 -7.82 15.99
CA PHE A 237 -27.92 -6.39 16.29
C PHE A 237 -26.80 -5.62 15.56
N ALA A 238 -25.58 -6.15 15.52
CA ALA A 238 -24.46 -5.56 14.78
C ALA A 238 -24.73 -5.50 13.26
N LYS A 239 -25.29 -6.56 12.69
CA LYS A 239 -25.70 -6.59 11.27
C LYS A 239 -26.79 -5.57 11.00
N ALA A 240 -27.79 -5.46 11.88
CA ALA A 240 -28.88 -4.51 11.76
C ALA A 240 -28.39 -3.06 11.84
N LYS A 241 -27.44 -2.74 12.72
CA LYS A 241 -26.79 -1.42 12.77
C LYS A 241 -26.12 -1.04 11.45
N ALA A 242 -25.35 -1.96 10.87
CA ALA A 242 -24.69 -1.71 9.60
C ALA A 242 -25.69 -1.54 8.44
N LYS A 243 -26.75 -2.34 8.41
CA LYS A 243 -27.83 -2.23 7.43
C LYS A 243 -28.59 -0.89 7.57
N ALA A 244 -28.92 -0.50 8.80
CA ALA A 244 -29.61 0.75 9.07
C ALA A 244 -28.80 1.97 8.61
N TYR A 245 -27.49 1.97 8.90
CA TYR A 245 -26.57 3.01 8.45
C TYR A 245 -26.57 3.15 6.92
N ILE A 246 -26.39 2.05 6.19
CA ILE A 246 -26.26 2.13 4.73
C ILE A 246 -27.59 2.51 4.05
N ASN A 247 -28.73 2.03 4.58
CA ASN A 247 -30.06 2.43 4.09
C ASN A 247 -30.30 3.93 4.29
N GLY A 248 -29.99 4.45 5.48
CA GLY A 248 -30.08 5.89 5.77
C GLY A 248 -29.16 6.72 4.86
N TRP A 249 -27.93 6.24 4.62
CA TRP A 249 -26.96 6.90 3.74
C TRP A 249 -27.42 6.93 2.29
N GLU A 250 -27.95 5.81 1.78
CA GLU A 250 -28.47 5.69 0.42
C GLU A 250 -29.65 6.65 0.22
N TYR A 251 -30.58 6.70 1.17
CA TYR A 251 -31.71 7.62 1.12
C TYR A 251 -31.26 9.09 1.17
N ALA A 252 -30.40 9.45 2.12
CA ALA A 252 -29.89 10.82 2.27
C ALA A 252 -29.15 11.30 1.02
N THR A 253 -28.40 10.41 0.38
CA THR A 253 -27.65 10.72 -0.84
C THR A 253 -28.57 10.83 -2.06
N THR A 254 -29.51 9.89 -2.23
CA THR A 254 -30.47 9.92 -3.35
C THR A 254 -31.37 11.16 -3.30
N ASN A 255 -31.77 11.58 -2.11
CA ASN A 255 -32.66 12.73 -1.91
C ASN A 255 -31.93 14.04 -1.61
N SER A 256 -30.60 14.08 -1.74
CA SER A 256 -29.78 15.28 -1.54
C SER A 256 -30.03 15.99 -0.19
N ILE A 257 -30.23 15.22 0.88
CA ILE A 257 -30.38 15.76 2.23
C ILE A 257 -29.10 16.51 2.62
N GLN A 258 -29.22 17.77 3.06
CA GLN A 258 -28.07 18.62 3.37
C GLN A 258 -27.29 18.12 4.60
N GLU A 259 -27.99 17.87 5.72
CA GLU A 259 -27.37 17.35 6.94
C GLU A 259 -27.38 15.81 6.95
N LYS A 260 -26.54 15.21 6.10
CA LYS A 260 -26.50 13.76 5.89
C LYS A 260 -26.22 12.97 7.17
N SER A 261 -25.25 13.39 7.99
CA SER A 261 -24.87 12.65 9.21
C SER A 261 -26.02 12.59 10.21
N GLY A 262 -26.66 13.74 10.49
CA GLY A 262 -27.81 13.82 11.39
C GLY A 262 -28.98 12.95 10.90
N PHE A 263 -29.24 12.95 9.59
CA PHE A 263 -30.27 12.09 9.00
C PHE A 263 -29.94 10.60 9.17
N ILE A 264 -28.70 10.18 8.88
CA ILE A 264 -28.27 8.78 8.99
C ILE A 264 -28.39 8.28 10.43
N ASP A 265 -28.01 9.10 11.41
CA ASP A 265 -28.13 8.75 12.83
C ASP A 265 -29.61 8.64 13.25
N CYS A 266 -30.45 9.59 12.82
CA CYS A 266 -31.89 9.56 13.07
C CYS A 266 -32.54 8.32 12.43
N TYR A 267 -32.17 8.00 11.19
CA TYR A 267 -32.63 6.80 10.49
C TYR A 267 -32.22 5.53 11.24
N SER A 268 -30.94 5.43 11.60
CA SER A 268 -30.41 4.26 12.30
C SER A 268 -31.11 4.02 13.63
N ASN A 269 -31.35 5.08 14.40
CA ASN A 269 -32.09 5.00 15.66
C ASN A 269 -33.55 4.58 15.45
N CYS A 270 -34.23 5.11 14.43
CA CYS A 270 -35.60 4.70 14.11
C CYS A 270 -35.66 3.24 13.66
N TYR A 271 -34.67 2.81 12.88
CA TYR A 271 -34.54 1.43 12.40
C TYR A 271 -34.42 0.45 13.56
N LEU A 272 -33.42 0.63 14.42
CA LEU A 272 -33.15 -0.28 15.54
C LEU A 272 -34.32 -0.33 16.52
N ASN A 273 -34.90 0.83 16.86
CA ASN A 273 -36.05 0.89 17.76
C ASN A 273 -37.30 0.24 17.17
N THR A 274 -37.47 0.22 15.85
CA THR A 274 -38.63 -0.43 15.21
C THR A 274 -38.40 -1.92 15.05
N PHE A 275 -37.19 -2.30 14.63
CA PHE A 275 -36.83 -3.69 14.33
C PHE A 275 -36.72 -4.56 15.59
N PHE A 276 -36.18 -4.00 16.69
CA PHE A 276 -36.03 -4.71 17.96
C PHE A 276 -37.07 -4.27 19.01
N SER A 277 -38.22 -3.73 18.60
CA SER A 277 -39.30 -3.43 19.54
C SER A 277 -40.02 -4.70 19.99
N ASP A 278 -40.46 -4.75 21.24
CA ASP A 278 -41.31 -5.81 21.77
C ASP A 278 -42.72 -5.85 21.11
N ASN A 279 -43.07 -4.83 20.31
CA ASN A 279 -44.34 -4.74 19.59
C ASN A 279 -44.26 -5.44 18.22
N ILE A 280 -44.25 -6.78 18.26
CA ILE A 280 -44.16 -7.70 17.11
C ILE A 280 -45.30 -7.51 16.06
N ASN A 281 -46.36 -6.75 16.38
CA ASN A 281 -47.55 -6.62 15.53
C ASN A 281 -47.57 -5.39 14.59
N GLU A 282 -46.53 -4.56 14.53
CA GLU A 282 -46.55 -3.33 13.70
C GLU A 282 -46.29 -3.57 12.20
N TRP A 283 -45.70 -4.70 11.81
CA TRP A 283 -45.32 -4.97 10.42
C TRP A 283 -45.25 -6.48 10.12
N SER A 284 -45.52 -6.86 8.87
CA SER A 284 -45.56 -8.26 8.41
C SER A 284 -44.47 -8.62 7.41
N SER A 285 -43.64 -7.64 7.02
CA SER A 285 -42.52 -7.78 6.09
C SER A 285 -41.43 -6.76 6.39
N ILE A 286 -40.22 -7.01 5.88
CA ILE A 286 -39.08 -6.10 6.02
C ILE A 286 -39.35 -4.78 5.29
N GLU A 287 -40.00 -4.83 4.13
CA GLU A 287 -40.36 -3.65 3.34
C GLU A 287 -41.28 -2.73 4.12
N GLN A 288 -42.32 -3.28 4.77
CA GLN A 288 -43.22 -2.50 5.63
C GLN A 288 -42.49 -1.90 6.84
N CYS A 289 -41.56 -2.64 7.45
CA CYS A 289 -40.74 -2.12 8.53
C CYS A 289 -39.90 -0.92 8.04
N GLU A 290 -39.24 -1.04 6.89
CA GLU A 290 -38.40 0.02 6.31
C GLU A 290 -39.22 1.28 5.94
N GLU A 291 -40.47 1.11 5.46
CA GLU A 291 -41.41 2.23 5.24
C GLU A 291 -41.78 2.95 6.55
N ILE A 292 -42.10 2.19 7.61
CA ILE A 292 -42.42 2.75 8.93
C ILE A 292 -41.20 3.52 9.49
N VAL A 293 -40.01 2.94 9.37
CA VAL A 293 -38.75 3.56 9.79
C VAL A 293 -38.56 4.88 9.07
N LEU A 294 -38.63 4.88 7.73
CA LEU A 294 -38.45 6.09 6.94
C LEU A 294 -39.44 7.19 7.34
N ARG A 295 -40.73 6.85 7.48
CA ARG A 295 -41.74 7.81 7.94
C ARG A 295 -41.40 8.41 9.30
N LYS A 296 -41.10 7.55 10.30
CA LYS A 296 -40.70 8.00 11.65
C LYS A 296 -39.44 8.86 11.62
N THR A 297 -38.48 8.54 10.74
CA THR A 297 -37.27 9.33 10.55
C THR A 297 -37.57 10.71 9.99
N LEU A 298 -38.36 10.79 8.92
CA LEU A 298 -38.72 12.07 8.31
C LEU A 298 -39.48 12.97 9.30
N GLU A 299 -40.50 12.44 9.99
CA GLU A 299 -41.25 13.16 11.02
C GLU A 299 -40.33 13.72 12.12
N LYS A 300 -39.40 12.91 12.62
CA LYS A 300 -38.47 13.34 13.67
C LYS A 300 -37.42 14.33 13.18
N PHE A 301 -36.85 14.08 12.01
CA PHE A 301 -35.79 14.90 11.45
C PHE A 301 -36.30 16.30 11.07
N GLU A 302 -37.48 16.38 10.45
CA GLU A 302 -38.14 17.66 10.15
C GLU A 302 -38.55 18.43 11.41
N SER A 303 -38.87 17.73 12.51
CA SER A 303 -39.17 18.39 13.79
C SER A 303 -37.94 18.93 14.54
N ALA A 304 -36.74 18.50 14.15
CA ALA A 304 -35.48 18.86 14.79
C ALA A 304 -34.68 19.94 14.02
N CYS A 305 -34.99 20.17 12.75
CA CYS A 305 -34.46 21.24 11.90
C CYS A 305 -35.31 22.52 11.97
#